data_AF-A0A5Q4EQY8-F1
#
_entry.id   AF-A0A5Q4EQY8-F1
#
_cell.length_a   1.000
_cell.length_b   1.000
_cell.length_c   1.000
_cell.angle_alpha   90.00
_cell.angle_beta   90.00
_cell.angle_gamma   90.00
#
_symmetry.space_group_name_H-M   'P 1'
#
loop_
_entity.id
_entity.type
_entity.pdbx_description
1 polymer ?
#
loop_
_entity_poly.entity_id
_entity_poly.type
_entity_poly.pdbx_seq_one_letter_code
_entity_poly.pdbx_strand_id
1 'polypeptide(L)' 'MAFGKTLRKFRVEAGLSQEQLAAKAGLNRTYVGDVERGERNIAIINMQKLAKALRASLAEMLRDMEDRFG' A
#
# COMPACT_ATOMS: atom_id res chain seq x y z
N MET A 1 -9.24 2.23 6.99
CA MET A 1 -9.42 1.18 5.96
C MET A 1 -8.32 0.14 6.11
N ALA A 2 -8.67 -1.16 6.19
CA ALA A 2 -7.75 -2.26 6.52
C ALA A 2 -6.52 -2.33 5.60
N PHE A 3 -6.71 -2.11 4.29
CA PHE A 3 -5.62 -2.11 3.30
C PHE A 3 -4.51 -1.09 3.59
N GLY A 4 -4.85 0.11 4.09
CA GLY A 4 -3.85 1.16 4.36
C GLY A 4 -2.82 0.75 5.42
N LYS A 5 -3.26 0.00 6.44
CA LYS A 5 -2.38 -0.54 7.47
C LYS A 5 -1.45 -1.61 6.89
N THR A 6 -1.98 -2.49 6.04
CA THR A 6 -1.17 -3.49 5.33
C THR A 6 -0.17 -2.85 4.38
N LEU A 7 -0.58 -1.84 3.61
CA LEU A 7 0.33 -1.07 2.75
C LEU A 7 1.50 -0.48 3.54
N ARG A 8 1.21 0.15 4.69
CA ARG A 8 2.23 0.72 5.56
C ARG A 8 3.20 -0.33 6.07
N LYS A 9 2.70 -1.51 6.48
CA LYS A 9 3.54 -2.62 6.93
C LYS A 9 4.55 -3.03 5.85
N PHE A 10 4.07 -3.40 4.66
CA PHE A 10 4.94 -3.82 3.56
C PHE A 10 5.91 -2.70 3.14
N ARG A 11 5.48 -1.43 3.17
CA ARG A 11 6.37 -0.30 2.88
C ARG A 11 7.53 -0.21 3.86
N VAL A 12 7.25 -0.34 5.16
CA VAL A 12 8.26 -0.27 6.23
C VAL A 12 9.22 -1.46 6.14
N GLU A 13 8.70 -2.66 5.87
CA GLU A 13 9.52 -3.88 5.66
C GLU A 13 10.43 -3.76 4.43
N ALA A 14 9.97 -3.08 3.38
CA ALA A 14 10.78 -2.75 2.22
C ALA A 14 11.80 -1.61 2.45
N GLY A 15 11.82 -1.00 3.64
CA GLY A 15 12.74 0.10 3.98
C GLY A 15 12.45 1.40 3.22
N LEU A 16 11.23 1.61 2.74
CA LEU A 16 10.88 2.76 1.90
C LEU A 16 10.19 3.87 2.68
N SER A 17 10.52 5.13 2.37
CA SER A 17 9.69 6.28 2.71
C SER A 17 8.41 6.31 1.86
N GLN A 18 7.40 7.07 2.29
CA GLN A 18 6.19 7.28 1.49
C GLN A 18 6.51 7.91 0.12
N GLU A 19 7.50 8.80 0.08
CA GLU A 19 7.95 9.45 -1.15
C GLU A 19 8.62 8.46 -2.11
N GLN A 20 9.47 7.58 -1.58
CA GLN A 20 10.10 6.53 -2.39
C GLN A 20 9.08 5.53 -2.94
N LEU A 21 8.09 5.12 -2.13
CA LEU A 21 7.02 4.24 -2.60
C LEU A 21 6.17 4.92 -3.67
N ALA A 22 5.78 6.18 -3.45
CA ALA A 22 4.99 6.96 -4.39
C ALA A 22 5.70 7.11 -5.73
N ALA A 23 7.00 7.47 -5.72
CA ALA A 23 7.82 7.56 -6.91
C ALA A 23 7.89 6.23 -7.67
N LYS A 24 8.15 5.12 -6.96
CA LYS A 24 8.18 3.76 -7.57
C LYS A 24 6.82 3.34 -8.15
N ALA A 25 5.72 3.76 -7.55
CA ALA A 25 4.36 3.41 -7.99
C ALA A 25 3.80 4.36 -9.05
N GLY A 26 4.49 5.46 -9.38
CA GLY A 26 3.97 6.51 -10.25
C GLY A 26 2.74 7.21 -9.65
N LEU A 27 2.76 7.44 -8.33
CA LEU A 27 1.67 8.04 -7.56
C LEU A 27 2.16 9.29 -6.81
N ASN A 28 1.21 10.12 -6.37
CA ASN A 28 1.52 11.27 -5.54
C ASN A 28 1.83 10.82 -4.09
N ARG A 29 2.88 11.39 -3.47
CA ARG A 29 3.26 11.10 -2.07
C ARG A 29 2.10 11.31 -1.09
N THR A 30 1.35 12.41 -1.23
CA THR A 30 0.20 12.70 -0.37
C THR A 30 -0.88 11.63 -0.54
N TYR A 31 -1.15 11.19 -1.78
CA TYR A 31 -2.08 10.09 -2.02
C TYR A 31 -1.67 8.80 -1.30
N VAL A 32 -0.38 8.42 -1.33
CA VAL A 32 0.12 7.26 -0.58
C VAL A 32 -0.09 7.44 0.93
N GLY A 33 0.20 8.64 1.46
CA GLY A 33 -0.03 8.95 2.87
C GLY A 33 -1.51 8.85 3.28
N ASP A 34 -2.41 9.41 2.49
CA ASP A 34 -3.86 9.38 2.73
C ASP A 34 -4.39 7.93 2.72
N VAL A 35 -3.88 7.09 1.81
CA VAL A 35 -4.21 5.66 1.74
C VAL A 35 -3.74 4.94 3.01
N GLU A 36 -2.51 5.18 3.47
CA GLU A 36 -1.99 4.55 4.70
C GLU A 36 -2.78 4.95 5.95
N ARG A 37 -3.28 6.19 6.02
CA ARG A 37 -4.16 6.66 7.09
C ARG A 37 -5.60 6.18 6.93
N GLY A 38 -5.96 5.62 5.78
CA GLY A 38 -7.31 5.15 5.48
C GLY A 38 -8.30 6.28 5.18
N GLU A 39 -7.80 7.45 4.78
CA GLU A 39 -8.58 8.64 4.40
C GLU A 39 -9.07 8.57 2.96
N ARG A 40 -8.65 7.55 2.20
CA ARG A 40 -9.05 7.35 0.78
C ARG A 40 -9.51 5.93 0.54
N ASN A 41 -10.65 5.81 -0.14
CA ASN A 41 -11.03 4.56 -0.78
C ASN A 41 -10.15 4.36 -2.02
N ILE A 42 -9.24 3.39 -1.96
CA ILE A 42 -8.27 3.13 -3.01
C ILE A 42 -8.87 2.19 -4.07
N ALA A 43 -8.72 2.55 -5.34
CA ALA A 43 -9.10 1.69 -6.45
C ALA A 43 -8.11 0.52 -6.60
N ILE A 44 -8.60 -0.65 -7.02
CA ILE A 44 -7.79 -1.86 -7.20
C ILE A 44 -6.56 -1.64 -8.10
N ILE A 45 -6.67 -0.82 -9.13
CA ILE A 45 -5.56 -0.48 -10.03
C ILE A 45 -4.40 0.19 -9.29
N ASN A 46 -4.69 1.04 -8.30
CA ASN A 46 -3.66 1.70 -7.50
C ASN A 46 -3.09 0.75 -6.43
N MET A 47 -3.91 -0.16 -5.89
CA MET A 47 -3.39 -1.24 -5.05
C MET A 47 -2.37 -2.10 -5.81
N GLN A 48 -2.66 -2.46 -7.06
CA GLN A 48 -1.75 -3.22 -7.93
C GLN A 48 -0.44 -2.46 -8.20
N LYS A 49 -0.51 -1.15 -8.49
CA LYS A 49 0.69 -0.31 -8.66
C LYS A 49 1.57 -0.31 -7.42
N LEU A 50 0.97 -0.16 -6.24
CA LEU A 50 1.69 -0.16 -4.96
C LEU A 50 2.30 -1.52 -4.66
N ALA A 51 1.57 -2.61 -4.87
CA ALA A 51 2.08 -3.97 -4.71
C ALA A 51 3.29 -4.22 -5.62
N LYS A 52 3.18 -3.85 -6.89
CA LYS A 52 4.29 -3.94 -7.86
C LYS A 52 5.51 -3.12 -7.42
N ALA A 53 5.30 -1.90 -6.92
CA ALA A 53 6.37 -1.04 -6.42
C ALA A 53 7.09 -1.63 -5.19
N LEU A 54 6.37 -2.42 -4.39
CA LEU A 54 6.88 -3.15 -3.22
C LEU A 54 7.47 -4.52 -3.56
N ARG A 55 7.43 -4.93 -4.84
CA ARG A 55 7.81 -6.29 -5.28
C ARG A 55 7.01 -7.39 -4.57
N ALA A 56 5.78 -7.09 -4.18
CA ALA A 56 4.84 -8.02 -3.56
C ALA A 56 3.68 -8.32 -4.53
N SER A 57 3.00 -9.44 -4.33
CA SER A 57 1.74 -9.69 -5.03
C SER A 57 0.59 -8.98 -4.31
N LEU A 58 -0.39 -8.46 -5.05
CA LEU A 58 -1.58 -7.87 -4.41
C LEU A 58 -2.36 -8.93 -3.60
N ALA A 59 -2.40 -10.17 -4.08
CA ALA A 59 -3.08 -11.26 -3.38
C ALA A 59 -2.45 -11.55 -2.00
N GLU A 60 -1.12 -11.52 -1.89
CA GLU A 60 -0.41 -11.66 -0.62
C GLU A 60 -0.74 -10.53 0.34
N MET A 61 -0.77 -9.28 -0.14
CA MET A 61 -1.15 -8.14 0.68
C MET A 61 -2.62 -8.25 1.15
N LEU A 62 -3.53 -8.71 0.30
CA LEU A 62 -4.93 -8.90 0.69
C LEU A 62 -5.10 -10.05 1.69
N ARG A 63 -4.31 -11.12 1.56
CA ARG A 63 -4.30 -12.22 2.55
C ARG A 63 -3.79 -11.75 3.91
N ASP A 64 -2.68 -11.01 3.96
CA ASP A 64 -2.19 -10.41 5.21
C ASP A 64 -3.20 -9.42 5.82
N MET A 65 -3.96 -8.72 4.97
CA MET A 65 -5.05 -7.86 5.44
C MET A 65 -6.20 -8.68 6.05
N GLU A 66 -6.62 -9.76 5.39
CA GLU A 66 -7.67 -10.66 5.87
C GLU A 66 -7.26 -11.35 7.18
N ASP A 67 -6.04 -11.90 7.27
CA ASP A 67 -5.54 -12.55 8.48
C ASP A 67 -5.48 -11.61 9.70
N ARG A 68 -5.36 -10.30 9.48
CA ARG A 68 -5.25 -9.28 10.55
C ARG A 68 -6.57 -8.65 10.97
N PHE A 69 -7.55 -8.60 10.07
CA PHE A 69 -8.77 -7.80 10.24
C PHE A 69 -10.06 -8.54 9.85
N GLY A 70 -9.96 -9.77 9.35
CA GLY A 70 -11.07 -10.69 9.13
C GLY A 70 -11.43 -11.48 10.37
#